data_AF-A0A1H9RZF0-F1
#
_entry.id   AF-A0A1H9RZF0-F1
#
_cell.length_a   1.000
_cell.length_b   1.000
_cell.length_c   1.000
_cell.angle_alpha   90.00
_cell.angle_beta   90.00
_cell.angle_gamma   90.00
#
_symmetry.space_group_name_H-M   'P 1'
#
loop_
_entity.id
_entity.type
_entity.pdbx_description
1 polymer ?
#
loop_
_entity_poly.entity_id
_entity_poly.type
_entity_poly.pdbx_seq_one_letter_code
_entity_poly.pdbx_strand_id
1 'polypeptide(L)'
;DFFDGPESAPWEFERPTGRRNMLRQRYEDLATDIYREALKESTTAVYDILRVIAEHDGANYDTLVERTGLARSTVRYHVRRLAETGVVSREGNPVMVFFVSRVVLERAREILREVRPEDTPEDMDERADGRRERREEQQETNDRQTDTDDEEPDESTHTETEIGFEYLERLSASIHDLASLRDRGRIDDRDVRVRVDELPPPLQ
;
A
#
# COMPACT_ATOMS: atom_id res chain seq x y z
N ASP A 1 10.34 26.97 42.72
CA ASP A 1 11.23 25.92 42.22
C ASP A 1 12.41 25.73 43.15
N PHE A 2 12.44 24.59 43.82
CA PHE A 2 13.56 24.17 44.67
C PHE A 2 14.46 23.27 43.81
N PHE A 3 15.68 23.73 43.54
CA PHE A 3 16.73 22.92 42.92
C PHE A 3 17.65 22.46 44.04
N ASP A 4 17.67 21.17 44.31
CA ASP A 4 18.57 20.57 45.28
C ASP A 4 20.00 20.71 44.71
N GLY A 5 20.93 21.23 45.51
CA GLY A 5 22.21 21.74 45.01
C GLY A 5 23.11 20.68 44.36
N PRO A 6 24.38 21.03 44.05
CA PRO A 6 25.37 20.13 43.45
C PRO A 6 25.70 18.88 44.30
N GLU A 7 25.13 18.76 45.51
CA GLU A 7 25.24 17.60 46.40
C GLU A 7 24.10 16.57 46.21
N SER A 8 23.21 16.78 45.24
CA SER A 8 22.18 15.80 44.88
C SER A 8 22.83 14.46 44.51
N ALA A 9 22.33 13.36 45.09
CA ALA A 9 22.82 12.02 44.77
C ALA A 9 22.74 11.78 43.25
N PRO A 10 23.80 11.25 42.61
CA PRO A 10 23.79 11.01 41.17
C PRO A 10 22.65 10.05 40.85
N TRP A 11 21.74 10.48 39.98
CA TRP A 11 20.69 9.63 39.45
C TRP A 11 21.34 8.47 38.68
N GLU A 12 21.33 7.27 39.27
CA GLU A 12 21.71 6.04 38.57
C GLU A 12 20.59 5.67 37.59
N PHE A 13 20.74 6.14 36.35
CA PHE A 13 19.90 5.69 35.25
C PHE A 13 20.46 4.38 34.70
N GLU A 14 19.82 3.26 35.02
CA GLU A 14 20.09 1.99 34.34
C GLU A 14 19.71 2.13 32.87
N ARG A 15 20.71 2.27 32.00
CA ARG A 15 20.47 2.29 30.55
C ARG A 15 19.91 0.93 30.14
N PRO A 16 18.74 0.85 29.48
CA PRO A 16 18.22 -0.40 28.97
C PRO A 16 19.24 -1.04 28.00
N THR A 17 19.95 -2.06 28.46
CA THR A 17 20.91 -2.81 27.65
C THR A 17 20.13 -3.76 26.73
N GLY A 18 20.62 -3.98 25.50
CA GLY A 18 19.99 -4.89 24.53
C GLY A 18 19.10 -4.23 23.46
N ARG A 19 18.65 -2.98 23.64
CA ARG A 19 17.81 -2.28 22.63
C ARG A 19 18.45 -2.24 21.23
N ARG A 20 19.78 -2.08 21.15
CA ARG A 20 20.53 -2.09 19.88
C ARG A 20 20.42 -3.44 19.15
N ASN A 21 20.57 -4.54 19.87
CA ASN A 21 20.47 -5.88 19.29
C ASN A 21 19.04 -6.19 18.85
N MET A 22 18.04 -5.81 19.66
CA MET A 22 16.63 -5.98 19.29
C MET A 22 16.25 -5.19 18.03
N LEU A 23 16.72 -3.94 17.91
CA LEU A 23 16.48 -3.13 16.71
C LEU A 23 17.15 -3.73 15.48
N ARG A 24 18.39 -4.22 15.64
CA ARG A 24 19.11 -4.88 14.55
C ARG A 24 18.35 -6.11 14.06
N GLN A 25 17.92 -6.98 14.97
CA GLN A 25 17.16 -8.18 14.63
C GLN A 25 15.84 -7.82 13.93
N ARG A 26 15.11 -6.82 14.44
CA ARG A 26 13.89 -6.32 13.79
C ARG A 26 14.13 -5.81 12.37
N TYR A 27 15.26 -5.15 12.10
CA TYR A 27 15.60 -4.70 10.75
C TYR A 27 16.00 -5.86 9.83
N GLU A 28 16.67 -6.89 10.35
CA GLU A 28 16.98 -8.12 9.61
C GLU A 28 15.68 -8.88 9.25
N ASP A 29 14.72 -8.94 10.17
CA ASP A 29 13.39 -9.52 9.93
C ASP A 29 12.64 -8.75 8.82
N LEU A 30 12.61 -7.41 8.91
CA LEU A 30 11.99 -6.56 7.89
C LEU A 30 12.67 -6.67 6.51
N ALA A 31 13.99 -6.81 6.47
CA ALA A 31 14.71 -7.06 5.23
C ALA A 31 14.30 -8.41 4.61
N THR A 32 14.09 -9.43 5.44
CA THR A 32 13.58 -10.74 5.00
C THR A 32 12.17 -10.63 4.44
N ASP A 33 11.30 -9.85 5.09
CA ASP A 33 9.95 -9.60 4.59
C ASP A 33 9.96 -8.83 3.27
N ILE A 34 10.82 -7.82 3.13
CA ILE A 34 11.02 -7.12 1.84
C ILE A 34 11.48 -8.10 0.76
N TYR A 35 12.49 -8.92 1.06
CA TYR A 35 13.01 -9.93 0.14
C TYR A 35 11.91 -10.91 -0.28
N ARG A 36 11.10 -11.38 0.68
CA ARG A 36 9.96 -12.27 0.41
C ARG A 36 8.89 -11.59 -0.43
N GLU A 37 8.50 -10.36 -0.11
CA GLU A 37 7.48 -9.64 -0.88
C GLU A 37 7.97 -9.29 -2.29
N ALA A 38 9.24 -8.94 -2.46
CA ALA A 38 9.85 -8.66 -3.75
C ALA A 38 10.03 -9.93 -4.62
N LEU A 39 10.28 -11.09 -4.01
CA LEU A 39 10.44 -12.37 -4.71
C LEU A 39 9.15 -13.15 -4.97
N LYS A 40 8.01 -12.72 -4.43
CA LYS A 40 6.74 -13.40 -4.77
C LYS A 40 6.49 -13.27 -6.28
N GLU A 41 6.53 -14.42 -6.96
CA GLU A 41 6.32 -14.54 -8.41
C GLU A 41 5.01 -13.87 -8.88
N SER A 42 4.03 -13.71 -7.97
CA SER A 42 2.67 -13.26 -8.29
C SER A 42 2.41 -11.75 -8.23
N THR A 43 3.36 -10.84 -7.95
CA THR A 43 3.00 -9.41 -8.13
C THR A 43 4.15 -8.45 -8.40
N THR A 44 4.47 -8.27 -9.69
CA THR A 44 5.25 -7.13 -10.21
C THR A 44 4.76 -5.78 -9.65
N ALA A 45 3.48 -5.66 -9.27
CA ALA A 45 2.93 -4.46 -8.64
C ALA A 45 3.60 -4.09 -7.30
N VAL A 46 3.86 -5.07 -6.42
CA VAL A 46 4.50 -4.80 -5.12
C VAL A 46 5.95 -4.39 -5.32
N TYR A 47 6.65 -5.08 -6.21
CA TYR A 47 8.01 -4.73 -6.62
C TYR A 47 8.09 -3.28 -7.12
N ASP A 48 7.20 -2.87 -8.02
CA ASP A 48 7.19 -1.51 -8.57
C ASP A 48 6.89 -0.45 -7.52
N ILE A 49 5.94 -0.72 -6.62
CA ILE A 49 5.64 0.19 -5.50
C ILE A 49 6.87 0.38 -4.63
N LEU A 50 7.54 -0.71 -4.22
CA LEU A 50 8.74 -0.64 -3.40
C LEU A 50 9.89 0.06 -4.13
N ARG A 51 10.05 -0.18 -5.44
CA ARG A 51 11.04 0.47 -6.30
C ARG A 51 10.83 1.98 -6.36
N VAL A 52 9.61 2.45 -6.63
CA VAL A 52 9.29 3.87 -6.66
C VAL A 52 9.54 4.54 -5.30
N ILE A 53 9.12 3.91 -4.20
CA ILE A 53 9.38 4.45 -2.85
C ILE A 53 10.90 4.54 -2.59
N ALA A 54 11.66 3.51 -3.00
CA ALA A 54 13.11 3.46 -2.80
C ALA A 54 13.88 4.46 -3.68
N GLU A 55 13.41 4.75 -4.89
CA GLU A 55 14.03 5.72 -5.79
C GLU A 55 13.80 7.17 -5.34
N HIS A 56 12.62 7.47 -4.80
CA HIS A 56 12.23 8.83 -4.43
C HIS A 56 12.39 9.16 -2.93
N ASP A 57 12.98 8.25 -2.14
CA ASP A 57 13.05 8.36 -0.67
C ASP A 57 11.66 8.55 -0.01
N GLY A 58 10.63 8.03 -0.68
CA GLY A 58 9.22 8.21 -0.33
C GLY A 58 8.38 8.71 -1.51
N ALA A 59 7.08 8.43 -1.49
CA ALA A 59 6.16 8.85 -2.54
C ALA A 59 4.73 9.04 -1.98
N ASN A 60 3.98 9.97 -2.55
CA ASN A 60 2.54 10.06 -2.29
C ASN A 60 1.77 9.10 -3.22
N TYR A 61 0.48 8.91 -2.96
CA TYR A 61 -0.36 8.02 -3.76
C TYR A 61 -0.50 8.42 -5.23
N ASP A 62 -0.43 9.72 -5.56
CA ASP A 62 -0.52 10.18 -6.95
C ASP A 62 0.75 9.80 -7.71
N THR A 63 1.93 10.04 -7.13
CA THR A 63 3.22 9.62 -7.67
C THR A 63 3.30 8.11 -7.83
N LEU A 64 2.81 7.33 -6.85
CA LEU A 64 2.80 5.88 -6.96
C LEU A 64 1.91 5.40 -8.12
N VAL A 65 0.70 5.94 -8.26
CA VAL A 65 -0.20 5.61 -9.38
C VAL A 65 0.45 5.97 -10.72
N GLU A 66 1.05 7.14 -10.80
CA GLU A 66 1.68 7.64 -12.01
C GLU A 66 2.86 6.76 -12.43
N ARG A 67 3.81 6.52 -11.53
CA ARG A 67 5.06 5.82 -11.85
C ARG A 67 4.87 4.32 -12.06
N THR A 68 3.93 3.71 -11.35
CA THR A 68 3.69 2.27 -11.49
C THR A 68 2.65 1.96 -12.58
N GLY A 69 1.88 2.95 -13.01
CA GLY A 69 0.73 2.74 -13.88
C GLY A 69 -0.35 1.84 -13.27
N LEU A 70 -0.31 1.57 -11.96
CA LEU A 70 -1.33 0.76 -11.27
C LEU A 70 -2.59 1.60 -10.97
N ALA A 71 -3.74 0.92 -10.88
CA ALA A 71 -4.95 1.57 -10.40
C ALA A 71 -4.76 2.04 -8.95
N ARG A 72 -5.41 3.15 -8.58
CA ARG A 72 -5.24 3.74 -7.25
C ARG A 72 -5.68 2.83 -6.10
N SER A 73 -6.73 2.04 -6.31
CA SER A 73 -7.16 0.99 -5.38
C SER A 73 -6.03 -0.04 -5.18
N THR A 74 -5.39 -0.49 -6.25
CA THR A 74 -4.26 -1.42 -6.24
C THR A 74 -3.09 -0.90 -5.42
N VAL A 75 -2.71 0.36 -5.66
CA VAL A 75 -1.66 1.01 -4.86
C VAL A 75 -2.06 1.07 -3.38
N ARG A 76 -3.28 1.52 -3.04
CA ARG A 76 -3.73 1.63 -1.65
C ARG A 76 -3.69 0.30 -0.91
N TYR A 77 -4.21 -0.75 -1.53
CA TYR A 77 -4.22 -2.10 -0.97
C TYR A 77 -2.82 -2.60 -0.65
N HIS A 78 -1.91 -2.56 -1.63
CA HIS A 78 -0.54 -3.04 -1.44
C HIS A 78 0.22 -2.19 -0.43
N VAL A 79 0.10 -0.85 -0.49
CA VAL A 79 0.72 0.03 0.49
C VAL A 79 0.18 -0.24 1.90
N ARG A 80 -1.14 -0.45 2.06
CA ARG A 80 -1.72 -0.81 3.36
C ARG A 80 -1.13 -2.11 3.88
N ARG A 81 -1.06 -3.15 3.04
CA ARG A 81 -0.49 -4.45 3.41
C ARG A 81 0.98 -4.33 3.81
N LEU A 82 1.77 -3.55 3.07
CA LEU A 82 3.17 -3.25 3.40
C LEU A 82 3.30 -2.44 4.71
N ALA A 83 2.34 -1.58 5.01
CA ALA A 83 2.31 -0.82 6.26
C ALA A 83 1.94 -1.72 7.45
N GLU A 84 1.01 -2.65 7.27
CA GLU A 84 0.61 -3.63 8.28
C GLU A 84 1.75 -4.59 8.64
N THR A 85 2.62 -4.95 7.69
CA THR A 85 3.84 -5.72 7.96
C THR A 85 4.98 -4.87 8.54
N GLY A 86 4.84 -3.54 8.55
CA GLY A 86 5.83 -2.61 9.08
C GLY A 86 7.03 -2.38 8.15
N VAL A 87 6.91 -2.73 6.87
CA VAL A 87 7.92 -2.44 5.84
C VAL A 87 7.93 -0.94 5.50
N VAL A 88 6.74 -0.35 5.36
CA VAL A 88 6.55 1.08 5.09
C VAL A 88 5.73 1.77 6.20
N SER A 89 5.89 3.07 6.35
CA SER A 89 4.99 3.95 7.11
C SER A 89 4.20 4.83 6.15
N ARG A 90 3.05 5.33 6.65
CA ARG A 90 2.17 6.26 5.95
C ARG A 90 1.86 7.43 6.86
N GLU A 91 2.28 8.63 6.49
CA GLU A 91 2.11 9.82 7.35
C GLU A 91 1.79 11.08 6.53
N GLY A 92 1.17 12.07 7.18
CA GLY A 92 0.92 13.39 6.60
C GLY A 92 -0.40 13.58 5.84
N ASN A 93 -0.60 14.81 5.36
CA ASN A 93 -1.68 15.20 4.45
C ASN A 93 -1.11 16.22 3.44
N PRO A 94 -0.81 15.82 2.19
CA PRO A 94 -1.13 14.53 1.57
C PRO A 94 -0.35 13.36 2.20
N VAL A 95 -0.93 12.15 2.11
CA VAL A 95 -0.32 10.94 2.66
C VAL A 95 0.95 10.59 1.88
N MET A 96 2.07 10.59 2.59
CA MET A 96 3.38 10.15 2.12
C MET A 96 3.67 8.74 2.60
N VAL A 97 4.21 7.91 1.71
CA VAL A 97 4.62 6.53 1.98
C VAL A 97 6.15 6.45 1.93
N PHE A 98 6.77 5.89 2.96
CA PHE A 98 8.23 5.76 3.06
C PHE A 98 8.62 4.51 3.84
N PHE A 99 9.84 4.01 3.69
CA PHE A 99 10.34 2.92 4.53
C PHE A 99 10.46 3.36 5.99
N VAL A 100 10.13 2.47 6.93
CA VAL A 100 10.09 2.79 8.37
C VAL A 100 11.42 3.24 8.98
N SER A 101 12.54 3.01 8.28
CA SER A 101 13.84 3.55 8.66
C SER A 101 14.77 3.67 7.46
N ARG A 102 15.77 4.53 7.57
CA ARG A 102 16.82 4.67 6.55
C ARG A 102 17.61 3.37 6.34
N VAL A 103 17.86 2.60 7.39
CA VAL A 103 18.53 1.30 7.28
C VAL A 103 17.72 0.34 6.41
N VAL A 104 16.40 0.30 6.62
CA VAL A 104 15.49 -0.54 5.83
C VAL A 104 15.44 -0.07 4.37
N LEU A 105 15.42 1.23 4.12
CA LEU A 105 15.51 1.80 2.76
C LEU A 105 16.80 1.38 2.03
N GLU A 106 17.95 1.48 2.69
CA GLU A 106 19.24 1.10 2.11
C GLU A 106 19.26 -0.40 1.78
N ARG A 107 18.74 -1.25 2.68
CA ARG A 107 18.57 -2.69 2.42
C ARG A 107 17.58 -2.98 1.30
N ALA A 108 16.46 -2.26 1.23
CA ALA A 108 15.50 -2.42 0.15
C ALA A 108 16.12 -2.11 -1.21
N ARG A 109 16.95 -1.06 -1.31
CA ARG A 109 17.68 -0.74 -2.54
C ARG A 109 18.66 -1.84 -2.96
N GLU A 110 19.34 -2.47 -2.01
CA GLU A 110 20.20 -3.64 -2.28
C GLU A 110 19.36 -4.79 -2.83
N ILE A 111 18.32 -5.18 -2.08
CA ILE A 111 17.43 -6.30 -2.41
C ILE A 111 16.76 -6.11 -3.78
N LEU A 112 16.20 -4.94 -4.06
CA LEU A 112 15.46 -4.70 -5.30
C LEU A 112 16.37 -4.78 -6.54
N ARG A 113 17.64 -4.38 -6.41
CA ARG A 113 18.66 -4.57 -7.46
C ARG A 113 19.07 -6.02 -7.62
N GLU A 114 19.12 -6.80 -6.54
CA GLU A 114 19.44 -8.22 -6.61
C GLU A 114 18.30 -9.06 -7.21
N VAL A 115 17.05 -8.71 -6.90
CA VAL A 115 15.85 -9.46 -7.33
C VAL A 115 15.59 -9.31 -8.83
N ARG A 116 15.80 -8.11 -9.39
CA ARG A 116 15.74 -7.88 -10.84
C ARG A 116 16.90 -6.98 -11.29
N PRO A 117 18.10 -7.55 -11.50
CA PRO A 117 19.29 -6.77 -11.81
C PRO A 117 19.23 -6.07 -13.16
N GLU A 118 18.49 -6.64 -14.11
CA GLU A 118 18.34 -6.10 -15.46
C GLU A 118 17.14 -5.16 -15.61
N ASP A 119 16.31 -4.96 -14.57
CA ASP A 119 15.11 -4.11 -14.67
C ASP A 119 15.51 -2.63 -14.65
N THR A 120 15.51 -2.01 -15.83
CA THR A 120 15.85 -0.60 -16.01
C THR A 120 14.64 0.29 -15.67
N PRO A 121 14.84 1.62 -15.54
CA PRO A 121 13.72 2.55 -15.43
C PRO A 121 12.79 2.50 -16.66
N GLU A 122 13.35 2.27 -17.85
CA GLU A 122 12.59 2.16 -19.10
C GLU A 122 11.66 0.92 -19.07
N ASP A 123 12.14 -0.23 -18.60
CA ASP A 123 11.31 -1.42 -18.41
C ASP A 123 10.13 -1.19 -17.44
N MET A 124 10.35 -0.36 -16.40
CA MET A 124 9.28 0.00 -15.47
C MET A 124 8.25 0.91 -16.14
N ASP A 125 8.70 1.89 -16.91
CA ASP A 125 7.82 2.81 -17.65
C ASP A 125 6.99 2.05 -18.71
N GLU A 126 7.60 1.14 -19.47
CA GLU A 126 6.88 0.26 -20.41
C GLU A 126 5.79 -0.57 -19.71
N ARG A 127 6.09 -1.12 -18.53
CA ARG A 127 5.10 -1.86 -17.72
C ARG A 127 4.01 -0.95 -17.17
N ALA A 128 4.32 0.29 -16.84
CA ALA A 128 3.34 1.28 -16.39
C ALA A 128 2.41 1.66 -17.55
N ASP A 129 2.93 1.91 -18.73
CA ASP A 129 2.18 2.25 -19.94
C ASP A 129 1.29 1.08 -20.38
N GLY A 130 1.83 -0.14 -20.46
CA GLY A 130 1.03 -1.34 -20.76
C GLY A 130 -0.06 -1.67 -19.72
N ARG A 131 -0.01 -1.10 -18.51
CA ARG A 131 -1.13 -1.17 -17.54
C ARG A 131 -2.17 -0.07 -17.76
N ARG A 132 -1.77 1.10 -18.27
CA ARG A 132 -2.67 2.19 -18.61
C ARG A 132 -3.45 1.83 -19.86
N GLU A 133 -2.77 1.40 -20.92
CA GLU A 133 -3.36 0.96 -22.19
C GLU A 133 -4.41 -0.14 -21.95
N ARG A 134 -4.08 -1.19 -21.20
CA ARG A 134 -5.05 -2.26 -20.87
C ARG A 134 -6.30 -1.75 -20.15
N ARG A 135 -6.19 -0.72 -19.31
CA ARG A 135 -7.37 -0.13 -18.64
C ARG A 135 -8.20 0.71 -19.60
N GLU A 136 -7.54 1.46 -20.48
CA GLU A 136 -8.21 2.25 -21.51
C GLU A 136 -8.97 1.33 -22.47
N GLU A 137 -8.36 0.24 -22.93
CA GLU A 137 -8.99 -0.80 -23.73
C GLU A 137 -10.22 -1.41 -23.03
N GLN A 138 -10.07 -1.79 -21.75
CA GLN A 138 -11.19 -2.33 -20.96
C GLN A 138 -12.33 -1.32 -20.83
N GLN A 139 -12.03 -0.05 -20.60
CA GLN A 139 -13.03 0.99 -20.47
C GLN A 139 -13.76 1.23 -21.80
N GLU A 140 -13.03 1.29 -22.92
CA GLU A 140 -13.63 1.38 -24.25
C GLU A 140 -14.52 0.19 -24.59
N THR A 141 -14.12 -1.03 -24.21
CA THR A 141 -14.96 -2.22 -24.42
C THR A 141 -16.24 -2.17 -23.60
N ASN A 142 -16.16 -1.72 -22.35
CA ASN A 142 -17.30 -1.63 -21.45
C ASN A 142 -18.30 -0.57 -21.93
N ASP A 143 -17.79 0.59 -22.37
CA ASP A 143 -18.60 1.69 -22.91
C ASP A 143 -19.30 1.27 -24.23
N ARG A 144 -18.66 0.47 -25.08
CA ARG A 144 -19.29 -0.11 -26.28
C ARG A 144 -20.35 -1.18 -25.95
N GLN A 145 -20.18 -1.91 -24.85
CA GLN A 145 -21.13 -2.94 -24.39
C GLN A 145 -22.39 -2.32 -23.77
N THR A 146 -22.29 -1.15 -23.13
CA THR A 146 -23.44 -0.48 -22.50
C THR A 146 -24.43 0.10 -23.51
N ASP A 147 -24.02 0.34 -24.76
CA ASP A 147 -24.89 0.81 -25.84
C ASP A 147 -25.68 -0.32 -26.54
N THR A 148 -25.44 -1.60 -26.21
CA THR A 148 -25.98 -2.71 -27.01
C THR A 148 -26.90 -3.71 -26.30
N ASP A 149 -26.78 -4.04 -25.00
CA ASP A 149 -27.69 -5.05 -24.42
C ASP A 149 -28.03 -4.85 -22.93
N ASP A 150 -29.33 -4.91 -22.67
CA ASP A 150 -30.04 -5.01 -21.39
C ASP A 150 -30.13 -6.50 -20.99
N GLU A 151 -28.98 -7.16 -20.80
CA GLU A 151 -28.93 -8.57 -20.36
C GLU A 151 -27.90 -8.76 -19.23
N GLU A 152 -28.29 -9.57 -18.24
CA GLU A 152 -27.68 -9.65 -16.92
C GLU A 152 -26.19 -10.05 -16.92
N PRO A 153 -25.39 -9.52 -15.97
CA PRO A 153 -23.97 -9.86 -15.90
C PRO A 153 -23.76 -11.29 -15.39
N ASP A 154 -23.17 -12.12 -16.24
CA ASP A 154 -22.67 -13.47 -15.95
C ASP A 154 -21.58 -13.44 -14.85
N GLU A 155 -21.63 -14.42 -13.94
CA GLU A 155 -20.76 -14.53 -12.76
C GLU A 155 -19.29 -14.68 -13.17
N SER A 156 -18.52 -13.61 -12.99
CA SER A 156 -17.16 -13.49 -13.52
C SER A 156 -16.08 -14.18 -12.66
N THR A 157 -15.49 -15.22 -13.22
CA THR A 157 -14.05 -15.51 -13.37
C THR A 157 -13.10 -14.72 -12.46
N HIS A 158 -12.59 -15.37 -11.41
CA HIS A 158 -11.51 -14.85 -10.58
C HIS A 158 -10.18 -14.83 -11.35
N THR A 159 -9.72 -13.63 -11.72
CA THR A 159 -8.32 -13.38 -12.10
C THR A 159 -7.65 -12.71 -10.90
N GLU A 160 -6.63 -13.34 -10.31
CA GLU A 160 -5.97 -12.99 -9.03
C GLU A 160 -5.22 -11.63 -9.01
N THR A 161 -5.52 -10.71 -9.94
CA THR A 161 -4.85 -9.40 -10.06
C THR A 161 -5.81 -8.21 -9.87
N GLU A 162 -7.12 -8.43 -9.82
CA GLU A 162 -8.08 -7.35 -9.56
C GLU A 162 -8.47 -7.31 -8.09
N ILE A 163 -8.43 -6.12 -7.50
CA ILE A 163 -9.09 -5.87 -6.22
C ILE A 163 -10.59 -5.93 -6.49
N GLY A 164 -11.20 -7.06 -6.13
CA GLY A 164 -12.63 -7.26 -6.25
C GLY A 164 -13.41 -6.46 -5.21
N PHE A 165 -14.55 -5.90 -5.62
CA PHE A 165 -15.59 -5.42 -4.72
C PHE A 165 -16.62 -6.54 -4.54
N GLU A 166 -17.14 -6.70 -3.33
CA GLU A 166 -18.07 -7.78 -2.99
C GLU A 166 -19.19 -7.25 -2.10
N TYR A 167 -20.36 -7.90 -2.16
CA TYR A 167 -21.47 -7.55 -1.29
C TYR A 167 -21.20 -7.96 0.16
N LEU A 168 -21.59 -7.09 1.09
CA LEU A 168 -21.49 -7.37 2.54
C LEU A 168 -22.21 -8.65 2.94
N GLU A 169 -23.33 -8.95 2.30
CA GLU A 169 -24.08 -10.18 2.49
C GLU A 169 -23.23 -11.42 2.21
N ARG A 170 -22.46 -11.43 1.10
CA ARG A 170 -21.57 -12.54 0.74
C ARG A 170 -20.38 -12.65 1.69
N LEU A 171 -19.91 -11.54 2.22
CA LEU A 171 -18.83 -11.49 3.22
C LEU A 171 -19.31 -11.83 4.65
N SER A 172 -20.61 -12.06 4.86
CA SER A 172 -21.22 -12.19 6.20
C SER A 172 -20.84 -11.02 7.13
N ALA A 173 -20.67 -9.83 6.55
CA ALA A 173 -20.27 -8.61 7.24
C ALA A 173 -21.45 -7.62 7.28
N SER A 174 -21.44 -6.72 8.26
CA SER A 174 -22.43 -5.66 8.40
C SER A 174 -21.84 -4.28 8.09
N ILE A 175 -22.71 -3.29 7.87
CA ILE A 175 -22.31 -1.88 7.75
C ILE A 175 -21.57 -1.41 9.02
N HIS A 176 -21.93 -1.93 10.20
CA HIS A 176 -21.25 -1.60 11.45
C HIS A 176 -19.79 -2.09 11.47
N ASP A 177 -19.49 -3.22 10.82
CA ASP A 177 -18.13 -3.73 10.70
C ASP A 177 -17.27 -2.82 9.81
N LEU A 178 -17.83 -2.35 8.68
CA LEU A 178 -17.16 -1.35 7.83
C LEU A 178 -16.91 -0.04 8.58
N ALA A 179 -17.92 0.48 9.29
CA ALA A 179 -17.77 1.71 10.09
C ALA A 179 -16.66 1.57 11.15
N SER A 180 -16.62 0.44 11.87
CA SER A 180 -15.57 0.13 12.85
C SER A 180 -14.17 0.07 12.21
N LEU A 181 -14.06 -0.51 11.02
CA LEU A 181 -12.79 -0.53 10.27
C LEU A 181 -12.35 0.88 9.84
N ARG A 182 -13.30 1.71 9.40
CA ARG A 182 -13.04 3.11 9.03
C ARG A 182 -12.59 3.93 10.23
N ASP A 183 -13.30 3.83 11.35
CA ASP A 183 -12.99 4.55 12.60
C ASP A 183 -11.59 4.18 13.12
N ARG A 184 -11.18 2.92 12.92
CA ARG A 184 -9.83 2.43 13.26
C ARG A 184 -8.77 2.77 12.21
N GLY A 185 -9.11 3.50 11.15
CA GLY A 185 -8.20 3.87 10.06
C GLY A 185 -7.70 2.67 9.24
N ARG A 186 -8.43 1.54 9.27
CA ARG A 186 -8.08 0.32 8.52
C ARG A 186 -8.57 0.35 7.08
N ILE A 187 -9.62 1.13 6.81
CA ILE A 187 -10.17 1.45 5.49
C ILE A 187 -10.53 2.94 5.45
N ASP A 188 -10.65 3.51 4.26
CA ASP A 188 -11.04 4.90 4.05
C ASP A 188 -12.22 5.06 3.08
N ASP A 189 -12.68 6.29 2.85
CA ASP A 189 -13.86 6.58 2.03
C ASP A 189 -13.70 6.12 0.56
N ARG A 190 -12.47 5.83 0.09
CA ARG A 190 -12.22 5.29 -1.26
C ARG A 190 -12.27 3.77 -1.33
N ASP A 191 -12.38 3.11 -0.19
CA ASP A 191 -12.54 1.65 -0.08
C ASP A 191 -14.03 1.25 0.00
N VAL A 192 -14.95 2.23 -0.05
CA VAL A 192 -16.40 2.01 0.02
C VAL A 192 -17.03 2.38 -1.32
N ARG A 193 -17.85 1.47 -1.86
CA ARG A 193 -18.65 1.71 -3.06
C ARG A 193 -20.13 1.64 -2.70
N VAL A 194 -20.88 2.65 -3.12
CA VAL A 194 -22.32 2.78 -2.85
C VAL A 194 -23.09 2.82 -4.16
N ARG A 195 -24.29 2.24 -4.18
CA ARG A 195 -25.21 2.35 -5.32
C ARG A 195 -25.82 3.75 -5.32
N VAL A 196 -25.40 4.59 -6.27
CA VAL A 196 -25.84 6.00 -6.33
C VAL A 196 -27.35 6.11 -6.54
N ASP A 197 -27.94 5.19 -7.31
CA ASP A 197 -29.37 5.19 -7.63
C ASP A 197 -30.28 4.86 -6.44
N GLU A 198 -29.72 4.27 -5.39
CA GLU A 198 -30.46 3.95 -4.16
C GLU A 198 -30.30 5.02 -3.08
N LEU A 199 -29.49 6.07 -3.33
CA LEU A 199 -29.29 7.15 -2.37
C LEU A 199 -30.31 8.27 -2.56
N PRO A 200 -30.86 8.84 -1.47
CA PRO A 200 -31.73 9.99 -1.57
C PRO A 200 -30.96 11.23 -2.07
N PRO A 201 -31.46 11.97 -3.07
CA PRO A 201 -30.86 13.23 -3.49
C PRO A 201 -31.21 14.38 -2.51
N PRO A 202 -30.28 15.29 -2.14
CA PRO A 202 -28.82 15.17 -2.08
C PRO A 202 -28.33 14.92 -0.64
N LEU A 203 -27.30 14.08 -0.51
CA LEU A 203 -26.49 13.92 0.71
C LEU A 203 -25.51 15.11 0.79
N GLN A 204 -25.87 16.19 1.49
CA GLN A 204 -24.97 17.31 1.79
C GLN A 204 -24.09 17.02 2.99
#